data_AF-A0A6B0X7X8-F1
#
_entry.id   AF-A0A6B0X7X8-F1
#
_cell.length_a   1.000
_cell.length_b   1.000
_cell.length_c   1.000
_cell.angle_alpha   90.00
_cell.angle_beta   90.00
_cell.angle_gamma   90.00
#
_symmetry.space_group_name_H-M   'P 1'
#
loop_
_entity.id
_entity.type
_entity.pdbx_description
1 polymer ?
#
loop_
_entity_poly.entity_id
_entity_poly.type
_entity_poly.pdbx_seq_one_letter_code
_entity_poly.pdbx_strand_id
1 'polypeptide(L)'
;MESANGRHYYPWGGYDVEEYFRRFPIAYNGLGKLRSDERGDIYTAAKYPDDEFCFSGQEVEGYVVFSKIHDDVAEIAFHIPEFGLRYNFRNEPIETIDLSFRFKRDIKKVKNIDKLAAN
;
A
#
# COMPACT_ATOMS: atom_id res chain seq x y z
N MET A 1 -4.18 -8.03 3.53
CA MET A 1 -5.51 -7.38 3.56
C MET A 1 -6.55 -8.36 3.02
N GLU A 2 -7.69 -8.47 3.67
CA GLU A 2 -8.79 -9.35 3.26
C GLU A 2 -10.05 -8.53 2.98
N SER A 3 -10.86 -9.00 2.02
CA SER A 3 -12.14 -8.41 1.67
C SER A 3 -13.29 -9.27 2.19
N ALA A 4 -14.44 -8.66 2.48
CA ALA A 4 -15.65 -9.38 2.88
C ALA A 4 -16.13 -10.42 1.84
N ASN A 5 -15.73 -10.29 0.57
CA ASN A 5 -16.01 -11.28 -0.49
C ASN A 5 -14.95 -12.39 -0.62
N GLY A 6 -14.04 -12.54 0.35
CA GLY A 6 -13.03 -13.61 0.38
C GLY A 6 -11.79 -13.37 -0.48
N ARG A 7 -11.63 -12.17 -1.04
CA ARG A 7 -10.42 -11.80 -1.80
C ARG A 7 -9.30 -11.38 -0.84
N HIS A 8 -8.08 -11.83 -1.13
CA HIS A 8 -6.88 -11.40 -0.42
C HIS A 8 -6.01 -10.50 -1.29
N TYR A 9 -5.40 -9.51 -0.65
CA TYR A 9 -4.48 -8.56 -1.26
C TYR A 9 -3.22 -8.46 -0.42
N TYR A 10 -2.09 -8.48 -1.09
CA TYR A 10 -0.76 -8.39 -0.51
C TYR A 10 -0.13 -7.03 -0.82
N PRO A 11 0.67 -6.48 0.10
CA PRO A 11 1.39 -5.25 -0.15
C PRO A 11 2.40 -5.45 -1.28
N TRP A 12 2.67 -4.39 -2.04
CA TRP A 12 3.62 -4.41 -3.14
C TRP A 12 5.05 -4.54 -2.64
N GLY A 13 5.75 -5.56 -3.15
CA GLY A 13 7.20 -5.69 -3.06
C GLY A 13 7.91 -4.89 -4.16
N GLY A 14 9.24 -4.97 -4.18
CA GLY A 14 10.04 -4.32 -5.24
C GLY A 14 9.70 -4.83 -6.64
N TYR A 15 9.39 -6.12 -6.78
CA TYR A 15 9.03 -6.73 -8.06
C TYR A 15 7.69 -6.21 -8.62
N ASP A 16 6.66 -6.06 -7.77
CA ASP A 16 5.34 -5.58 -8.20
C ASP A 16 5.44 -4.16 -8.78
N VAL A 17 6.30 -3.35 -8.19
CA VAL A 17 6.55 -1.95 -8.57
C VAL A 17 7.26 -1.89 -9.91
N GLU A 18 8.32 -2.69 -10.07
CA GLU A 18 9.05 -2.80 -11.34
C GLU A 18 8.11 -3.22 -12.46
N GLU A 19 7.34 -4.30 -12.25
CA GLU A 19 6.41 -4.84 -13.23
C GLU A 19 5.28 -3.87 -13.58
N TYR A 20 4.78 -3.12 -12.58
CA TYR A 20 3.77 -2.08 -12.81
C TYR A 20 4.35 -0.95 -13.66
N PHE A 21 5.51 -0.39 -13.30
CA PHE A 21 6.07 0.77 -13.98
C PHE A 21 6.66 0.45 -15.35
N ARG A 22 7.14 -0.77 -15.56
CA ARG A 22 7.67 -1.29 -16.83
C ARG A 22 6.70 -1.19 -18.00
N ARG A 23 5.39 -1.10 -17.75
CA ARG A 23 4.34 -1.05 -18.79
C ARG A 23 4.11 0.33 -19.40
N PHE A 24 4.59 1.40 -18.75
CA PHE A 24 4.34 2.77 -19.21
C PHE A 24 5.34 3.34 -20.23
N PRO A 25 6.62 2.90 -20.29
CA PRO A 25 7.54 3.30 -21.35
C PRO A 25 7.05 2.82 -22.73
N ILE A 26 6.72 3.77 -23.61
CA ILE A 26 6.46 3.48 -25.03
C ILE A 26 7.82 3.28 -25.70
N ALA A 27 8.19 2.02 -25.91
CA ALA A 27 9.52 1.54 -26.28
C ALA A 27 10.58 1.81 -25.20
N TYR A 28 11.34 0.78 -24.84
CA TYR A 28 12.49 0.85 -23.92
C TYR A 28 13.68 1.58 -24.57
N ASN A 29 13.46 2.78 -25.11
CA ASN A 29 14.55 3.68 -25.45
C ASN A 29 15.14 4.26 -24.16
N GLY A 30 16.33 4.88 -24.24
CA GLY A 30 17.01 5.42 -23.05
C GLY A 30 16.13 6.34 -22.20
N LEU A 31 15.25 7.15 -22.83
CA LEU A 31 14.30 8.02 -22.13
C LEU A 31 13.17 7.26 -21.43
N GLY A 32 12.68 6.17 -22.04
CA GLY A 32 11.68 5.30 -21.46
C GLY A 32 12.20 4.57 -20.21
N LYS A 33 13.47 4.13 -20.26
CA LYS A 33 14.14 3.54 -19.10
C LYS A 33 14.30 4.57 -17.96
N LEU A 34 14.83 5.77 -18.26
CA LEU A 34 14.98 6.84 -17.28
C LEU A 34 13.66 7.18 -16.56
N ARG A 35 12.55 7.33 -17.29
CA ARG A 35 11.23 7.60 -16.68
C ARG A 35 10.72 6.46 -15.81
N SER A 36 11.02 5.21 -16.17
CA SER A 36 10.64 4.06 -15.34
C SER A 36 11.41 4.07 -14.03
N ASP A 37 12.71 4.38 -14.11
CA ASP A 37 13.60 4.43 -12.96
C ASP A 37 13.22 5.60 -12.02
N GLU A 38 12.98 6.80 -12.56
CA GLU A 38 12.49 7.96 -11.79
C GLU A 38 11.20 7.65 -11.00
N ARG A 39 10.27 6.87 -11.57
CA ARG A 39 9.03 6.47 -10.89
C ARG A 39 9.27 5.43 -9.81
N GLY A 40 10.17 4.49 -10.07
CA GLY A 40 10.62 3.51 -9.08
C GLY A 40 11.31 4.18 -7.89
N ASP A 41 12.14 5.19 -8.15
CA ASP A 41 12.83 5.98 -7.12
C ASP A 41 11.83 6.75 -6.25
N ILE A 42 10.84 7.42 -6.87
CA ILE A 42 9.76 8.09 -6.12
C ILE A 42 8.99 7.12 -5.25
N TYR A 43 8.63 5.94 -5.80
CA TYR A 43 7.97 4.91 -5.01
C TYR A 43 8.83 4.48 -3.83
N THR A 44 10.11 4.18 -4.07
CA THR A 44 11.03 3.69 -3.06
C THR A 44 11.23 4.71 -1.94
N ALA A 45 11.32 6.00 -2.28
CA ALA A 45 11.44 7.09 -1.31
C ALA A 45 10.17 7.31 -0.47
N ALA A 46 8.99 6.99 -1.00
CA ALA A 46 7.70 7.17 -0.30
C ALA A 46 7.19 5.89 0.38
N LYS A 47 7.74 4.73 0.03
CA LYS A 47 7.33 3.43 0.57
C LYS A 47 7.71 3.34 2.04
N TYR A 48 6.84 2.75 2.84
CA TYR A 48 7.23 2.31 4.17
C TYR A 48 8.39 1.31 4.07
N PRO A 49 9.48 1.49 4.83
CA PRO A 49 10.67 0.66 4.71
C PRO A 49 10.36 -0.81 5.05
N ASP A 50 10.93 -1.74 4.28
CA ASP A 50 10.64 -3.18 4.41
C ASP A 50 11.20 -3.78 5.70
N ASP A 51 12.38 -3.35 6.14
CA ASP A 51 13.16 -4.00 7.21
C ASP A 51 13.66 -3.01 8.29
N GLU A 52 12.99 -1.87 8.48
CA GLU A 52 13.43 -0.86 9.44
C GLU A 52 12.68 -0.97 10.77
N PHE A 53 13.46 -1.14 11.85
CA PHE A 53 12.92 -1.22 13.20
C PHE A 53 12.39 0.15 13.63
N CYS A 54 11.08 0.26 13.80
CA CYS A 54 10.44 1.50 14.23
C CYS A 54 10.29 1.51 15.76
N PHE A 55 11.17 2.25 16.44
CA PHE A 55 11.13 2.42 17.90
C PHE A 55 9.94 3.27 18.35
N SER A 56 9.54 4.23 17.51
CA SER A 56 8.44 5.16 17.75
C SER A 56 7.71 5.44 16.44
N GLY A 57 6.38 5.47 16.47
CA GLY A 57 5.54 5.84 15.31
C GLY A 57 5.71 7.28 14.82
N GLN A 58 6.66 8.04 15.38
CA GLN A 58 7.04 9.39 14.96
C GLN A 58 8.35 9.44 14.17
N GLU A 59 9.12 8.35 14.12
CA GLU A 59 10.44 8.33 13.48
C GLU A 59 10.38 7.89 12.01
N VAL A 60 9.42 7.04 11.66
CA VAL A 60 9.30 6.46 10.33
C VAL A 60 7.86 6.61 9.85
N GLU A 61 7.71 7.20 8.67
CA GLU A 61 6.44 7.34 7.97
C GLU A 61 6.60 6.87 6.52
N GLY A 62 5.51 6.43 5.92
CA GLY A 62 5.52 5.98 4.53
C GLY A 62 4.22 5.29 4.14
N TYR A 63 4.15 4.89 2.87
CA TYR A 63 2.97 4.23 2.32
C TYR A 63 3.16 2.72 2.19
N VAL A 64 2.13 1.97 2.58
CA VAL A 64 1.96 0.56 2.21
C VAL A 64 1.02 0.50 1.01
N VAL A 65 1.55 0.12 -0.15
CA VAL A 65 0.80 0.13 -1.42
C VAL A 65 0.26 -1.26 -1.73
N PHE A 66 -0.95 -1.32 -2.26
CA PHE A 66 -1.60 -2.56 -2.69
C PHE A 66 -2.04 -2.44 -4.14
N SER A 67 -2.21 -3.59 -4.80
CA SER A 67 -2.86 -3.66 -6.10
C SER A 67 -4.27 -3.08 -6.05
N LYS A 68 -4.72 -2.53 -7.19
CA LYS A 68 -6.08 -2.00 -7.31
C LYS A 68 -7.10 -3.01 -6.80
N ILE A 69 -7.91 -2.58 -5.83
CA ILE A 69 -8.99 -3.38 -5.27
C ILE A 69 -10.10 -3.51 -6.31
N HIS A 70 -10.56 -4.74 -6.55
CA HIS A 70 -11.63 -5.05 -7.50
C HIS A 70 -12.91 -4.26 -7.21
N ASP A 71 -13.62 -3.82 -8.25
CA ASP A 71 -14.79 -2.94 -8.14
C ASP A 71 -15.94 -3.52 -7.28
N ASP A 72 -16.03 -4.84 -7.15
CA ASP A 72 -17.04 -5.58 -6.38
C ASP A 72 -16.80 -5.58 -4.86
N VAL A 73 -15.63 -5.11 -4.41
CA VAL A 73 -15.27 -5.06 -2.99
C VAL A 73 -15.82 -3.78 -2.33
N ALA A 74 -16.71 -3.96 -1.36
CA ALA A 74 -17.28 -2.86 -0.57
C ALA A 74 -16.59 -2.67 0.78
N GLU A 75 -16.01 -3.72 1.36
CA GLU A 75 -15.40 -3.69 2.68
C GLU A 75 -14.10 -4.48 2.70
N ILE A 76 -13.09 -3.93 3.39
CA ILE A 76 -11.78 -4.55 3.57
C ILE A 76 -11.36 -4.49 5.04
N ALA A 77 -10.64 -5.51 5.47
CA ALA A 77 -9.94 -5.57 6.75
C ALA A 77 -8.43 -5.63 6.49
N PHE A 78 -7.72 -4.66 7.03
CA PHE A 78 -6.26 -4.63 7.05
C PHE A 78 -5.78 -5.13 8.41
N HIS A 79 -4.97 -6.18 8.39
CA HIS A 79 -4.45 -6.83 9.59
C HIS A 79 -2.96 -6.55 9.69
N ILE A 80 -2.52 -6.16 10.89
CA ILE A 80 -1.10 -6.10 11.26
C ILE A 80 -0.93 -7.12 12.39
N PRO A 81 -0.47 -8.34 12.07
CA PRO A 81 -0.23 -9.36 13.07
C PRO A 81 1.00 -9.01 13.91
N GLU A 82 1.05 -9.50 15.14
CA GLU A 82 2.22 -9.45 16.01
C GLU A 82 2.78 -8.02 16.23
N PHE A 83 1.91 -7.01 16.26
CA PHE A 83 2.30 -5.63 16.50
C PHE A 83 2.91 -5.47 17.90
N GLY A 84 4.19 -5.11 17.98
CA GLY A 84 4.92 -4.95 19.23
C GLY A 84 4.50 -3.70 19.99
N LEU A 85 4.11 -3.88 21.26
CA LEU A 85 3.79 -2.79 22.18
C LEU A 85 4.96 -2.44 23.10
N ARG A 86 5.73 -3.46 23.49
CA ARG A 86 6.87 -3.33 24.39
C ARG A 86 8.02 -4.15 23.87
N TYR A 87 9.22 -3.60 24.01
CA TYR A 87 10.45 -4.21 23.52
C TYR A 87 11.43 -4.42 24.68
N ASN A 88 12.28 -5.45 24.57
CA ASN A 88 13.40 -5.66 25.49
C ASN A 88 14.61 -4.79 25.09
N PHE A 89 15.70 -4.91 25.84
CA PHE A 89 16.96 -4.20 25.58
C PHE A 89 17.68 -4.62 24.29
N ARG A 90 17.22 -5.68 23.61
CA ARG A 90 17.72 -6.19 22.33
C ARG A 90 16.78 -5.88 21.16
N ASN A 91 15.77 -5.03 21.37
CA ASN A 91 14.76 -4.67 20.37
C ASN A 91 13.86 -5.82 19.93
N GLU A 92 13.75 -6.89 20.73
CA GLU A 92 12.79 -7.95 20.48
C GLU A 92 11.46 -7.61 21.19
N PRO A 93 10.31 -7.77 20.52
CA PRO A 93 9.02 -7.52 21.14
C PRO A 93 8.76 -8.54 22.26
N ILE A 94 8.42 -8.05 23.45
CA ILE A 94 8.03 -8.86 24.61
C ILE A 94 6.51 -8.92 24.82
N GLU A 95 5.79 -7.97 24.22
CA GLU A 95 4.34 -7.90 24.23
C GLU A 95 3.89 -7.54 22.81
N THR A 96 3.05 -8.41 22.23
CA THR A 96 2.50 -8.24 20.89
C THR A 96 0.98 -8.31 20.92
N ILE A 97 0.35 -7.61 19.99
CA ILE A 97 -1.09 -7.68 19.76
C ILE A 97 -1.38 -7.74 18.27
N ASP A 98 -2.55 -8.24 17.88
CA ASP A 98 -3.00 -8.19 16.50
C ASP A 98 -3.88 -6.95 16.29
N LEU A 99 -3.45 -6.06 15.40
CA LEU A 99 -4.24 -4.89 15.02
C LEU A 99 -5.08 -5.21 13.78
N SER A 100 -6.29 -4.66 13.75
CA SER A 100 -7.21 -4.81 12.63
C SER A 100 -7.94 -3.50 12.35
N PHE A 101 -7.73 -2.97 11.16
CA PHE A 101 -8.39 -1.76 10.67
C PHE A 101 -9.42 -2.14 9.62
N ARG A 102 -10.66 -1.67 9.78
CA ARG A 102 -11.75 -1.96 8.84
C ARG A 102 -12.07 -0.72 8.04
N PHE A 103 -12.13 -0.87 6.73
CA PHE A 103 -12.49 0.21 5.82
C PHE A 103 -13.72 -0.18 5.03
N LYS A 104 -14.60 0.80 4.84
CA LYS A 104 -15.74 0.72 3.93
C LYS A 104 -15.49 1.61 2.73
N ARG A 105 -15.78 1.09 1.54
CA ARG A 105 -15.59 1.79 0.28
C ARG A 105 -16.94 1.94 -0.42
N ASP A 106 -17.35 3.18 -0.63
CA ASP A 106 -18.50 3.53 -1.47
C ASP A 106 -17.98 4.00 -2.83
N ILE A 107 -18.23 3.23 -3.89
CA ILE A 107 -17.86 3.60 -5.25
C ILE A 107 -19.09 4.13 -5.99
N LYS A 108 -19.13 5.43 -6.21
CA LYS A 108 -20.12 6.06 -7.09
C LYS A 108 -19.56 6.18 -8.50
N LYS A 109 -20.05 5.33 -9.42
CA LYS A 109 -19.74 5.48 -10.86
C LYS A 109 -20.55 6.65 -11.42
N VAL A 110 -19.86 7.70 -11.82
CA VAL A 110 -20.49 8.94 -12.28
C VAL A 110 -20.30 9.04 -13.79
N LYS A 111 -21.40 9.00 -14.53
CA LYS A 111 -21.40 9.15 -16.00
C LYS A 111 -21.31 10.62 -16.45
N ASN A 112 -21.72 11.55 -15.60
CA ASN A 112 -21.61 12.98 -15.84
C ASN A 112 -21.28 13.69 -14.51
N ILE A 113 -20.13 14.38 -14.47
CA ILE A 113 -19.58 15.06 -13.28
C ILE A 113 -20.56 16.09 -12.71
N ASP A 114 -21.39 16.70 -13.56
CA ASP A 114 -22.36 17.74 -13.16
C ASP A 114 -23.41 17.25 -12.15
N LYS A 115 -23.65 15.93 -12.09
CA LYS A 115 -24.64 15.33 -11.15
C LYS A 115 -24.10 15.13 -9.73
N LEU A 116 -22.80 15.33 -9.50
CA LEU A 116 -22.17 15.10 -8.20
C LEU A 116 -22.30 16.31 -7.26
N ALA A 117 -22.51 17.50 -7.81
CA ALA A 117 -22.57 18.76 -7.06
C ALA A 117 -23.94 19.07 -6.43
N ALA A 118 -24.93 18.18 -6.56
CA ALA A 118 -26.32 18.44 -6.16
C ALA A 118 -26.75 17.74 -4.84
N ASN A 119 -25.83 17.06 -4.14
CA ASN A 119 -26.10 16.36 -2.87
C ASN A 119 -25.17 16.82 -1.77
#